data_AF-A0A352MEZ4-F1
#
_entry.id   AF-A0A352MEZ4-F1
#
_cell.length_a   1.000
_cell.length_b   1.000
_cell.length_c   1.000
_cell.angle_alpha   90.00
_cell.angle_beta   90.00
_cell.angle_gamma   90.00
#
_symmetry.space_group_name_H-M   'P 1'
#
loop_
_entity.id
_entity.type
_entity.pdbx_description
1 polymer ?
#
loop_
_entity_poly.entity_id
_entity_poly.type
_entity_poly.pdbx_seq_one_letter_code
_entity_poly.pdbx_strand_id
1 'polypeptide(L)' 'LIENDLIFKTDQFTIRKLVGEAPFTSYFTNESPGRAAVWLGFRIVESFMNKNRGRDLELLMNNTNVQEILEKAKYDPQ' A
#
# COMPACT_ATOMS: atom_id res chain seq x y z
N LEU A 1 4.55 -4.36 7.75
CA LEU A 1 3.43 -3.44 7.44
C LEU A 1 2.10 -4.18 7.46
N ILE A 2 1.98 -5.25 6.68
CA ILE A 2 0.81 -6.15 6.69
C ILE A 2 0.77 -6.97 7.98
N GLU A 3 1.89 -7.56 8.39
CA GLU A 3 1.99 -8.38 9.62
C GLU A 3 1.70 -7.63 10.93
N ASN A 4 1.82 -6.30 10.93
CA ASN A 4 1.58 -5.47 12.11
C ASN A 4 0.21 -4.76 12.05
N ASP A 5 -0.66 -5.14 11.10
CA ASP A 5 -1.97 -4.53 10.81
C ASP A 5 -1.94 -3.00 10.63
N LEU A 6 -0.76 -2.43 10.39
CA LEU A 6 -0.56 -0.98 10.37
C LEU A 6 -1.27 -0.31 9.19
N ILE A 7 -1.51 -1.06 8.11
CA ILE A 7 -2.26 -0.61 6.94
C ILE A 7 -3.78 -0.59 7.15
N PHE A 8 -4.27 -1.26 8.20
CA PHE A 8 -5.68 -1.27 8.58
C PHE A 8 -6.00 -0.23 9.66
N LYS A 9 -4.98 0.44 10.22
CA LYS A 9 -5.16 1.50 11.22
C LYS A 9 -5.58 2.80 10.55
N THR A 10 -6.64 3.40 11.07
CA THR A 10 -7.19 4.69 10.62
C THR A 10 -6.67 5.88 11.44
N ASP A 11 -5.70 5.66 12.33
CA ASP A 11 -5.17 6.73 13.16
C ASP A 11 -4.24 7.67 12.39
N GLN A 12 -4.52 8.97 12.50
CA GLN A 12 -3.87 9.98 11.66
C GLN A 12 -2.37 10.13 11.93
N PHE A 13 -1.92 9.79 13.14
CA PHE A 13 -0.50 9.82 13.49
C PHE A 13 0.28 8.69 12.82
N THR A 14 -0.23 7.47 12.85
CA THR A 14 0.34 6.32 12.14
C THR A 14 0.35 6.56 10.64
N ILE A 15 -0.76 7.07 10.08
CA ILE A 15 -0.82 7.44 8.66
C ILE A 15 0.31 8.42 8.34
N ARG A 16 0.42 9.55 9.05
CA ARG A 16 1.48 10.54 8.78
C ARG A 16 2.89 9.96 8.87
N LYS A 17 3.16 9.09 9.84
CA LYS A 17 4.46 8.41 9.99
C LYS A 17 4.79 7.44 8.86
N LEU A 18 3.77 6.90 8.19
CA LEU A 18 3.89 5.89 7.14
C LEU A 18 3.90 6.46 5.72
N VAL A 19 3.17 7.55 5.48
CA VAL A 19 3.07 8.21 4.16
C VAL A 19 3.76 9.57 4.07
N GLY A 20 4.15 10.17 5.19
CA GLY A 20 4.85 11.45 5.24
C GLY A 20 6.29 11.37 4.73
N GLU A 21 6.81 12.51 4.27
CA GLU A 21 8.22 12.64 3.90
C GLU A 21 9.11 12.55 5.14
N ALA A 22 10.07 11.63 5.08
CA ALA A 22 11.05 11.40 6.13
C ALA A 22 12.27 10.69 5.51
N PRO A 23 13.47 10.80 6.11
CA PRO A 23 14.64 10.05 5.64
C PRO A 23 14.42 8.53 5.78
N PHE A 24 13.58 8.11 6.73
CA PHE A 24 13.18 6.73 6.96
C PHE A 24 11.77 6.67 7.54
N THR A 25 11.10 5.53 7.40
CA THR A 25 9.75 5.35 7.95
C THR A 25 9.84 5.04 9.44
N SER A 26 9.18 5.81 10.32
CA SER A 26 9.43 5.78 11.78
C SER A 26 9.19 4.42 12.46
N TYR A 27 8.43 3.52 11.84
CA TYR A 27 8.16 2.17 12.34
C TYR A 27 9.18 1.12 11.86
N PHE A 28 10.21 1.56 11.14
CA PHE A 28 11.22 0.72 10.51
C PHE A 28 12.64 1.20 10.85
N THR A 29 13.63 0.43 10.42
CA THR A 29 15.05 0.81 10.52
C THR A 29 15.35 2.05 9.68
N ASN A 30 16.45 2.73 10.01
CA ASN A 30 16.95 3.89 9.25
C ASN A 30 17.36 3.54 7.81
N GLU A 31 17.41 2.25 7.47
CA GLU A 31 17.66 1.75 6.12
C GLU A 31 16.39 1.71 5.27
N SER A 32 15.21 1.83 5.90
CA SER A 32 13.96 1.93 5.15
C SER A 32 13.86 3.29 4.45
N PRO A 33 13.37 3.34 3.20
CA PRO A 33 13.02 4.61 2.62
C PRO A 33 11.87 5.25 3.41
N GLY A 34 11.84 6.58 3.44
CA GLY A 34 10.62 7.29 3.82
C GLY A 34 9.43 6.87 2.94
N ARG A 35 8.21 7.13 3.42
CA ARG A 35 6.98 6.82 2.69
C ARG A 35 6.83 5.33 2.35
N ALA A 36 7.29 4.43 3.22
CA ALA A 36 7.24 2.99 2.94
C ALA A 36 5.82 2.46 2.64
N ALA A 37 4.78 3.05 3.24
CA ALA A 37 3.40 2.68 2.90
C ALA A 37 2.97 3.14 1.49
N VAL A 38 3.53 4.25 0.98
CA VAL A 38 3.31 4.68 -0.41
C VAL A 38 3.93 3.67 -1.38
N TRP A 39 5.18 3.27 -1.11
CA TRP A 39 5.86 2.27 -1.93
C TRP A 39 5.12 0.94 -1.91
N LEU A 40 4.69 0.48 -0.73
CA LEU A 40 3.89 -0.74 -0.60
C LEU A 40 2.55 -0.64 -1.34
N GLY A 41 1.84 0.47 -1.20
CA GLY A 41 0.58 0.73 -1.91
C GLY A 41 0.74 0.68 -3.43
N PHE A 42 1.84 1.23 -3.95
CA PHE A 42 2.18 1.13 -5.37
C PHE A 42 2.38 -0.34 -5.80
N ARG A 43 3.10 -1.15 -5.02
CA ARG A 43 3.31 -2.58 -5.33
C ARG A 43 2.02 -3.40 -5.31
N ILE A 44 1.08 -3.05 -4.44
CA ILE A 44 -0.26 -3.67 -4.39
C ILE A 44 -1.02 -3.36 -5.69
N VAL A 45 -1.08 -2.08 -6.08
CA VAL A 45 -1.73 -1.64 -7.31
C VAL A 45 -1.09 -2.29 -8.54
N GLU A 46 0.23 -2.33 -8.60
CA GLU A 46 0.98 -2.98 -9.68
C GLU A 46 0.65 -4.48 -9.77
N SER A 47 0.63 -5.19 -8.63
CA SER A 47 0.23 -6.61 -8.60
C SER A 47 -1.21 -6.82 -9.05
N PHE A 48 -2.13 -5.95 -8.61
CA PHE A 48 -3.52 -5.98 -9.05
C PHE A 48 -3.64 -5.81 -10.56
N MET A 49 -3.00 -4.79 -11.14
CA MET A 49 -3.05 -4.53 -12.59
C MET A 49 -2.41 -5.67 -13.38
N ASN A 50 -1.29 -6.22 -12.91
CA ASN A 50 -0.62 -7.35 -13.55
C ASN A 50 -1.45 -8.63 -13.56
N LYS A 51 -2.26 -8.87 -12.52
CA LYS A 51 -3.12 -10.06 -12.41
C LYS A 51 -4.48 -9.88 -13.10
N ASN A 52 -4.90 -8.64 -13.34
CA ASN A 52 -6.18 -8.30 -13.98
C ASN A 52 -5.94 -7.64 -15.35
N ARG A 53 -5.11 -8.28 -16.21
CA ARG A 53 -4.84 -7.81 -17.57
C ARG A 53 -6.16 -7.67 -18.35
N GLY A 54 -6.54 -6.43 -18.67
CA GLY A 54 -7.80 -6.10 -19.35
C GLY A 54 -8.71 -5.13 -18.60
N ARG A 55 -8.37 -4.74 -17.36
CA ARG A 55 -9.00 -3.59 -16.70
C ARG A 55 -8.22 -2.32 -16.99
N ASP A 56 -8.94 -1.28 -17.39
CA ASP A 56 -8.38 0.06 -17.61
C ASP A 56 -7.99 0.70 -16.27
N LEU A 57 -6.96 1.53 -16.28
CA LEU A 57 -6.54 2.32 -15.13
C LEU A 57 -7.71 3.19 -14.61
N GLU A 58 -8.55 3.69 -15.50
CA GLU A 58 -9.75 4.44 -15.14
C GLU A 58 -10.72 3.62 -14.28
N LEU A 59 -10.89 2.33 -14.59
CA LEU A 59 -11.76 1.44 -13.81
C LEU A 59 -11.18 1.17 -12.41
N LEU A 60 -9.85 1.11 -12.28
CA LEU A 60 -9.19 1.01 -10.98
C LEU A 60 -9.40 2.29 -10.16
N MET A 61 -9.18 3.46 -10.77
CA MET A 61 -9.31 4.75 -10.10
C MET A 61 -10.76 5.02 -9.66
N ASN A 62 -11.75 4.50 -10.40
CA ASN A 62 -13.16 4.54 -10.03
C ASN A 62 -13.57 3.45 -9.03
N ASN A 63 -12.70 2.48 -8.72
CA ASN A 63 -13.01 1.44 -7.74
C ASN A 63 -12.78 1.95 -6.32
N THR A 64 -13.87 2.20 -5.59
CA THR A 64 -13.82 2.61 -4.17
C THR A 64 -13.67 1.42 -3.21
N ASN A 65 -13.77 0.19 -3.70
CA ASN A 65 -13.66 -1.02 -2.88
C ASN A 65 -12.20 -1.44 -2.72
N VAL A 66 -11.54 -0.86 -1.71
CA VAL A 66 -10.14 -1.15 -1.37
C VAL A 66 -9.92 -2.62 -0.98
N GLN A 67 -10.91 -3.26 -0.36
CA GLN A 67 -10.84 -4.66 0.04
C GLN A 67 -10.76 -5.58 -1.19
N GLU A 68 -11.57 -5.32 -2.21
CA GLU A 68 -11.53 -6.06 -3.48
C GLU A 68 -10.16 -5.93 -4.16
N ILE A 69 -9.56 -4.73 -4.13
CA ILE A 69 -8.23 -4.48 -4.72
C ILE A 69 -7.17 -5.32 -4.00
N LEU A 70 -7.19 -5.34 -2.66
CA LEU A 70 -6.23 -6.14 -1.87
C LEU A 70 -6.38 -7.64 -2.12
N GLU A 71 -7.62 -8.15 -2.11
CA GLU A 71 -7.90 -9.57 -2.35
C GLU A 71 -7.48 -10.02 -3.76
N LYS A 72 -7.79 -9.20 -4.78
CA LYS A 72 -7.42 -9.49 -6.17
C LYS A 72 -5.95 -9.26 -6.45
N ALA A 73 -5.28 -8.38 -5.71
CA ALA A 73 -3.85 -8.23 -5.79
C ALA A 73 -3.12 -9.53 -5.39
N LYS A 74 -3.76 -10.38 -4.55
CA LYS A 74 -3.14 -11.58 -3.94
C LYS A 74 -1.69 -11.28 -3.55
N TYR A 75 -1.52 -10.14 -2.88
CA TYR A 75 -0.21 -9.60 -2.59
C TYR A 75 0.33 -10.36 -1.37
N ASP A 76 1.22 -11.32 -1.63
CA ASP A 76 1.96 -12.07 -0.62
C ASP A 76 3.41 -11.54 -0.65
N PRO A 77 3.78 -10.60 0.25
CA PRO A 77 5.14 -10.11 0.36
C PRO A 77 6.01 -11.14 1.09
N GLN A 78 6.35 -12.24 0.40
CA GLN A 78 7.50 -13.08 0.75
C GLN A 78 8.74 -12.60 -0.02
#